data_AF-A0A397IKU0-F1
#
_entry.id   AF-A0A397IKU0-F1
#
_cell.length_a   1.000
_cell.length_b   1.000
_cell.length_c   1.000
_cell.angle_alpha   90.00
_cell.angle_beta   90.00
_cell.angle_gamma   90.00
#
_symmetry.space_group_name_H-M   'P 1'
#
loop_
_entity.id
_entity.type
_entity.pdbx_description
1 polymer ?
#
loop_
_entity_poly.entity_id
_entity_poly.type
_entity_poly.pdbx_seq_one_letter_code
_entity_poly.pdbx_strand_id
1 'polypeptide(L)'
;MENSTSPINGSASIALPTRKRGRPRKEKANLPTNSTSTPAAKKRGRPRKVQKVEATEHQKITNIKKFIIKYHPSVTNGTKETEDNTKSIKMAKDLWEKVVNYEKKYLV
;
A
#
# COMPACT_ATOMS: atom_id res chain seq x y z
N MET A 1 -74.28 -48.86 -1.52
CA MET A 1 -73.72 -50.15 -1.10
C MET A 1 -72.28 -49.89 -0.69
N GLU A 2 -72.01 -50.14 0.58
CA GLU A 2 -70.67 -50.22 1.17
C GLU A 2 -69.77 -51.12 0.30
N ASN A 3 -68.45 -50.84 0.24
CA ASN A 3 -67.44 -51.80 0.69
C ASN A 3 -66.01 -51.24 0.63
N SER A 4 -65.35 -51.44 1.77
CA SER A 4 -64.04 -51.00 2.20
C SER A 4 -62.88 -51.65 1.45
N THR A 5 -61.81 -50.90 1.20
CA THR A 5 -60.43 -51.40 1.29
C THR A 5 -59.51 -50.20 1.55
N SER A 6 -59.05 -50.08 2.79
CA SER A 6 -57.77 -49.44 3.12
C SER A 6 -56.84 -50.61 3.52
N PRO A 7 -55.51 -50.57 3.32
CA PRO A 7 -54.73 -49.51 3.96
C PRO A 7 -53.35 -49.16 3.32
N ILE A 8 -52.74 -48.16 3.96
CA ILE A 8 -51.33 -48.17 4.41
C ILE A 8 -50.25 -47.54 3.52
N ASN A 9 -49.46 -46.73 4.23
CA ASN A 9 -48.16 -46.13 3.93
C ASN A 9 -48.22 -44.85 3.08
N GLY A 10 -47.87 -43.69 3.61
CA GLY A 10 -46.91 -43.46 4.69
C GLY A 10 -46.06 -42.29 4.21
N SER A 11 -46.25 -41.15 4.85
CA SER A 11 -45.54 -39.91 4.61
C SER A 11 -44.04 -40.15 4.46
N ALA A 12 -43.51 -40.01 3.24
CA ALA A 12 -42.08 -39.91 2.99
C ALA A 12 -41.79 -38.51 2.46
N SER A 13 -41.69 -37.61 3.44
CA SER A 13 -41.10 -36.29 3.35
C SER A 13 -39.86 -36.26 2.45
N ILE A 14 -39.80 -35.25 1.59
CA ILE A 14 -38.66 -34.90 0.74
C ILE A 14 -37.41 -34.77 1.61
N ALA A 15 -36.57 -35.81 1.64
CA ALA A 15 -35.30 -35.77 2.35
C ALA A 15 -34.27 -35.02 1.50
N LEU A 16 -34.05 -33.74 1.82
CA LEU A 16 -32.95 -32.94 1.27
C LEU A 16 -31.60 -33.49 1.76
N PRO A 17 -30.59 -33.67 0.89
CA PRO A 17 -29.28 -34.12 1.30
C PRO A 17 -28.56 -33.02 2.10
N THR A 18 -28.46 -33.17 3.42
CA THR A 18 -27.69 -32.27 4.27
C THR A 18 -26.20 -32.53 4.09
N ARG A 19 -25.50 -31.62 3.39
CA ARG A 19 -24.06 -31.73 3.16
C ARG A 19 -23.32 -31.53 4.48
N LYS A 20 -22.87 -32.62 5.09
CA LYS A 20 -21.90 -32.66 6.20
C LYS A 20 -20.57 -32.06 5.72
N ARG A 21 -20.40 -30.74 5.79
CA ARG A 21 -19.08 -30.13 5.73
C ARG A 21 -18.55 -29.96 7.14
N GLY A 22 -17.58 -30.80 7.47
CA GLY A 22 -16.79 -30.72 8.69
C GLY A 22 -16.14 -29.36 8.84
N ARG A 23 -16.64 -28.60 9.81
CA ARG A 23 -15.86 -27.81 10.78
C ARG A 23 -16.80 -27.45 11.94
N PRO A 24 -16.44 -27.78 13.20
CA PRO A 24 -17.20 -27.35 14.36
C PRO A 24 -17.38 -25.82 14.36
N ARG A 25 -18.58 -25.35 14.72
CA ARG A 25 -18.88 -23.92 14.83
C ARG A 25 -18.13 -23.39 16.06
N LYS A 26 -17.13 -22.53 15.84
CA LYS A 26 -16.39 -21.88 16.93
C LYS A 26 -17.33 -20.88 17.62
N GLU A 27 -17.66 -21.13 18.88
CA GLU A 27 -18.36 -20.15 19.71
C GLU A 27 -17.45 -18.94 19.97
N LYS A 28 -18.05 -17.75 19.95
CA LYS A 28 -17.35 -16.47 20.15
C LYS A 28 -17.26 -16.23 21.66
N ALA A 29 -16.08 -16.47 22.23
CA ALA A 29 -15.72 -15.86 23.51
C ALA A 29 -15.46 -14.36 23.26
N ASN A 30 -16.28 -13.50 23.88
CA ASN A 30 -16.01 -12.06 23.95
C ASN A 30 -14.75 -11.85 24.81
N LEU A 31 -13.68 -11.37 24.19
CA LEU A 31 -12.50 -10.84 24.87
C LEU A 31 -12.27 -9.41 24.35
N PRO A 32 -11.91 -8.46 25.24
CA PRO A 32 -11.81 -7.05 24.90
C PRO A 32 -10.68 -6.80 23.90
N THR A 33 -10.97 -5.93 22.94
CA THR A 33 -10.06 -5.41 21.92
C THR A 33 -8.97 -4.54 22.55
N ASN A 34 -7.81 -5.14 22.83
CA ASN A 34 -6.56 -4.40 22.95
C ASN A 34 -5.83 -4.46 21.60
N SER A 35 -5.80 -3.33 20.90
CA SER A 35 -5.06 -3.14 19.65
C SER A 35 -3.56 -3.10 19.92
N THR A 36 -2.94 -4.27 19.99
CA THR A 36 -1.48 -4.42 19.96
C THR A 36 -1.02 -4.44 18.50
N SER A 37 -0.33 -3.39 18.06
CA SER A 37 0.33 -3.32 16.75
C SER A 37 1.43 -4.38 16.66
N THR A 38 1.18 -5.43 15.88
CA THR A 38 2.14 -6.51 15.62
C THR A 38 3.04 -6.12 14.44
N PRO A 39 4.37 -6.32 14.51
CA PRO A 39 5.26 -6.00 13.40
C PRO A 39 4.95 -6.90 12.20
N ALA A 40 4.85 -6.31 11.02
CA ALA A 40 4.41 -6.98 9.81
C ALA A 40 5.42 -8.07 9.37
N ALA A 41 5.08 -9.34 9.62
CA ALA A 41 5.83 -10.48 9.12
C ALA A 41 5.87 -10.45 7.57
N LYS A 42 7.08 -10.49 7.00
CA LYS A 42 7.32 -10.56 5.54
C LYS A 42 6.90 -11.94 5.02
N LYS A 43 5.61 -12.14 4.78
CA LYS A 43 5.11 -13.35 4.10
C LYS A 43 5.61 -13.37 2.65
N ARG A 44 6.24 -14.47 2.23
CA ARG A 44 6.45 -14.83 0.82
C ARG A 44 5.09 -15.11 0.17
N GLY A 45 4.44 -14.05 -0.29
CA GLY A 45 3.20 -14.11 -1.04
C GLY A 45 3.30 -13.27 -2.30
N ARG A 46 2.23 -13.30 -3.12
CA ARG A 46 2.12 -12.48 -4.33
C ARG A 46 2.48 -11.03 -4.02
N PRO A 47 3.30 -10.36 -4.85
CA PRO A 47 3.60 -8.94 -4.68
C PRO A 47 2.32 -8.14 -4.54
N ARG A 48 2.22 -7.35 -3.47
CA ARG A 48 1.09 -6.46 -3.27
C ARG A 48 1.22 -5.28 -4.24
N LYS A 49 0.09 -4.84 -4.79
CA LYS A 49 0.04 -3.60 -5.56
C LYS A 49 0.34 -2.45 -4.60
N VAL A 50 1.45 -1.77 -4.81
CA VAL A 50 1.83 -0.59 -4.01
C VAL A 50 0.96 0.56 -4.48
N GLN A 51 0.20 1.20 -3.58
CA GLN A 51 -0.43 2.47 -3.89
C GLN A 51 0.69 3.50 -4.12
N LYS A 52 0.60 4.24 -5.23
CA LYS A 52 1.49 5.37 -5.48
C LYS A 52 1.10 6.46 -4.49
N VAL A 53 1.68 6.41 -3.29
CA VAL A 53 1.59 7.51 -2.34
C VAL A 53 2.48 8.60 -2.89
N GLU A 54 1.93 9.81 -3.06
CA GLU A 54 2.74 10.94 -3.46
C GLU A 54 3.87 11.17 -2.45
N ALA A 55 5.07 11.44 -2.96
CA ALA A 55 6.21 11.70 -2.10
C ALA A 55 5.94 12.96 -1.28
N THR A 56 6.30 12.94 0.00
CA THR A 56 6.30 14.14 0.85
C THR A 56 7.18 15.22 0.25
N GLU A 57 6.84 16.50 0.45
CA GLU A 57 7.62 17.63 -0.07
C GLU A 57 9.11 17.55 0.31
N HIS A 58 9.43 17.15 1.55
CA HIS A 58 10.80 16.89 1.99
C HIS A 58 11.52 15.84 1.13
N GLN A 59 10.83 14.77 0.74
CA GLN A 59 11.39 13.70 -0.08
C GLN A 59 11.61 14.18 -1.52
N LYS A 60 10.69 14.97 -2.06
CA LYS A 60 10.84 15.61 -3.39
C LYS A 60 12.08 16.50 -3.43
N ILE A 61 12.24 17.37 -2.43
CA ILE A 61 13.41 18.27 -2.32
C ILE A 61 14.72 17.48 -2.20
N THR A 62 14.74 16.47 -1.34
CA THR A 62 15.92 15.61 -1.15
C THR A 62 16.30 14.93 -2.47
N ASN A 63 15.33 14.43 -3.23
CA ASN A 63 15.58 13.78 -4.51
C ASN A 63 16.14 14.75 -5.55
N ILE A 64 15.63 15.99 -5.60
CA ILE A 64 16.13 17.02 -6.53
C ILE A 64 17.57 17.41 -6.16
N LYS A 65 17.87 17.64 -4.87
CA LYS A 65 19.22 17.97 -4.42
C LYS A 65 20.22 16.86 -4.79
N LYS A 66 19.84 15.59 -4.56
CA LYS A 66 20.66 14.43 -4.96
C LYS A 66 20.92 14.38 -6.46
N PHE A 67 19.91 14.71 -7.27
CA PHE A 67 20.06 14.76 -8.73
C PHE A 67 21.07 15.84 -9.14
N ILE A 68 20.95 17.05 -8.62
CA ILE A 68 21.86 18.16 -8.96
C ILE A 68 23.29 17.83 -8.54
N ILE A 69 23.50 17.31 -7.31
CA ILE A 69 24.83 16.92 -6.84
C ILE A 69 25.46 15.85 -7.73
N LYS A 70 24.67 14.89 -8.23
CA LYS A 70 25.15 13.80 -9.07
C LYS A 70 25.65 14.26 -10.45
N TYR A 71 24.95 15.19 -11.09
CA TYR A 71 25.23 15.60 -12.47
C TYR A 71 25.96 16.95 -12.59
N HIS A 72 25.80 17.82 -11.59
CA HIS A 72 26.39 19.16 -11.54
C HIS A 72 27.00 19.45 -10.16
N PRO A 73 28.04 18.70 -9.74
CA PRO A 73 28.67 18.88 -8.42
C PRO A 73 29.31 20.26 -8.22
N SER A 74 29.65 20.97 -9.30
CA SER A 74 30.16 22.35 -9.25
C SER A 74 29.15 23.34 -8.68
N VAL A 75 27.84 23.05 -8.77
CA VAL A 75 26.77 23.90 -8.21
C VAL A 75 26.87 23.97 -6.69
N THR A 76 27.34 22.92 -6.02
CA THR A 76 27.49 22.90 -4.56
C THR A 76 28.89 23.26 -4.09
N ASN A 77 29.92 22.88 -4.86
CA ASN A 77 31.30 22.94 -4.39
C ASN A 77 32.10 24.14 -4.91
N GLY A 78 31.46 25.10 -5.58
CA GLY A 78 32.09 26.36 -6.04
C GLY A 78 33.30 26.16 -6.98
N THR A 79 33.44 24.97 -7.55
CA THR A 79 34.60 24.58 -8.36
C THR A 79 34.49 25.24 -9.73
N LYS A 80 35.62 25.74 -10.26
CA LYS A 80 35.70 26.52 -11.50
C LYS A 80 34.93 25.83 -12.63
N GLU A 81 34.08 26.61 -13.29
CA GLU A 81 33.14 26.14 -14.30
C GLU A 81 33.91 25.58 -15.50
N THR A 82 33.73 24.29 -15.76
CA THR A 82 34.16 23.69 -17.03
C THR A 82 33.20 24.19 -18.12
N GLU A 83 33.76 24.84 -19.14
CA GLU A 83 33.05 25.67 -20.13
C GLU A 83 32.06 24.92 -21.02
N ASP A 84 32.11 23.59 -21.03
CA ASP A 84 31.50 22.79 -22.10
C ASP A 84 29.98 22.57 -21.99
N ASN A 85 29.31 23.07 -20.93
CA ASN A 85 27.84 23.00 -20.84
C ASN A 85 27.19 24.10 -19.99
N THR A 86 27.35 25.35 -20.42
CA THR A 86 26.85 26.54 -19.72
C THR A 86 25.34 26.54 -19.45
N LYS A 87 24.51 26.04 -20.38
CA LYS A 87 23.04 26.10 -20.26
C LYS A 87 22.50 25.16 -19.17
N SER A 88 22.96 23.91 -19.14
CA SER A 88 22.50 22.95 -18.13
C SER A 88 22.96 23.34 -16.72
N ILE A 89 24.21 23.80 -16.58
CA ILE A 89 24.76 24.29 -15.33
C ILE A 89 23.97 25.51 -14.83
N LYS A 90 23.64 26.46 -15.72
CA LYS A 90 22.82 27.62 -15.37
C LYS A 90 21.42 27.21 -14.88
N MET A 91 20.78 26.26 -15.57
CA MET A 91 19.49 25.72 -15.11
C MET A 91 19.60 24.99 -13.77
N ALA A 92 20.67 24.23 -13.55
CA ALA A 92 20.90 23.53 -12.29
C ALA A 92 21.12 24.50 -11.13
N LYS A 93 21.81 25.62 -11.34
CA LYS A 93 21.97 26.71 -10.36
C LYS A 93 20.63 27.35 -10.01
N ASP A 94 19.85 27.76 -11.01
CA ASP A 94 18.51 28.36 -10.81
C ASP A 94 17.56 27.39 -10.06
N LEU A 95 17.58 26.10 -10.43
CA LEU A 95 16.84 25.07 -9.71
C LEU A 95 17.31 24.90 -8.26
N TRP A 96 18.63 24.90 -8.02
CA TRP A 96 19.20 24.78 -6.67
C TRP A 96 18.75 25.94 -5.78
N GLU A 97 18.82 27.18 -6.26
CA GLU A 97 18.37 28.36 -5.53
C GLU A 97 16.87 28.29 -5.21
N LYS A 98 16.03 27.93 -6.18
CA LYS A 98 14.58 27.75 -5.97
C LYS A 98 14.28 26.70 -4.90
N VAL A 99 14.99 25.57 -4.93
CA VAL A 99 14.82 24.48 -3.96
C VAL A 99 15.23 24.91 -2.56
N VAL A 100 16.38 25.58 -2.42
CA VAL A 100 16.86 26.09 -1.12
C VAL A 100 15.90 27.14 -0.55
N ASN A 101 15.39 28.04 -1.40
CA ASN A 101 14.43 29.06 -0.97
C ASN A 101 13.08 28.45 -0.56
N TYR A 102 12.58 27.46 -1.31
CA TYR A 102 11.36 26.75 -0.96
C TYR A 102 11.50 26.01 0.38
N GLU A 103 12.61 25.29 0.58
CA GLU A 103 12.89 24.59 1.82
C GLU A 103 12.93 25.56 3.00
N LYS A 104 13.65 26.68 2.89
CA LYS A 104 13.69 27.71 3.94
C LYS A 104 12.32 28.35 4.22
N LYS A 105 11.46 28.45 3.20
CA LYS A 105 10.17 29.14 3.33
C LYS A 105 9.08 28.27 3.95
N TYR A 106 9.13 26.95 3.72
CA TYR A 106 8.01 26.06 4.05
C TYR A 106 8.39 24.91 4.97
N LEU A 107 9.68 24.60 5.14
CA LEU A 107 10.15 23.38 5.81
C LEU A 107 11.21 23.64 6.90
N VAL A 108 11.63 24.90 7.07
CA VAL A 108 12.46 25.41 8.17
C VAL A 108 11.58 26.32 9.02
#